data_AF-A0A6L9LAL5-F1
#
_entry.id   AF-A0A6L9LAL5-F1
#
_cell.length_a   1.000
_cell.length_b   1.000
_cell.length_c   1.000
_cell.angle_alpha   90.00
_cell.angle_beta   90.00
_cell.angle_gamma   90.00
#
_symmetry.space_group_name_H-M   'P 1'
#
loop_
_entity.id
_entity.type
_entity.pdbx_description
1 polymer ?
#
loop_
_entity_poly.entity_id
_entity_poly.type
_entity_poly.pdbx_seq_one_letter_code
_entity_poly.pdbx_strand_id
1 'polypeptide(L)'
;MNDQLTFDDLRAYQAGRLSGAARHRVERLLLEDPFYADALAGLEAMQQTATPTSEQLASLRSALQNRIHESATKKRLWPLWIATTTAAILFMLAMAIYFIFFAPNRPNKLKPVTPSKTTVQVMSPSDHFHPCFSVV
;
A
#
# COMPACT_ATOMS: atom_id res chain seq x y z
N MET A 1 -7.42 -48.97 31.67
CA MET A 1 -7.42 -47.63 32.28
C MET A 1 -6.92 -46.66 31.22
N ASN A 2 -7.30 -45.38 31.27
CA ASN A 2 -6.77 -44.38 30.34
C ASN A 2 -5.36 -44.04 30.84
N ASP A 3 -4.30 -44.56 30.25
CA ASP A 3 -2.91 -44.42 30.76
C ASP A 3 -2.18 -43.20 30.18
N GLN A 4 -2.85 -42.39 29.36
CA GLN A 4 -2.30 -41.14 28.84
C GLN A 4 -2.43 -40.00 29.82
N LEU A 5 -1.35 -39.23 29.95
CA LEU A 5 -1.32 -37.94 30.62
C LEU A 5 -1.76 -36.85 29.63
N THR A 6 -2.80 -36.07 29.97
CA THR A 6 -3.16 -34.89 29.17
C THR A 6 -2.38 -33.66 29.60
N PHE A 7 -2.25 -32.69 28.70
CA PHE A 7 -1.58 -31.41 28.96
C PHE A 7 -2.23 -30.62 30.11
N ASP A 8 -3.56 -30.68 30.26
CA ASP A 8 -4.25 -30.02 31.37
C ASP A 8 -3.91 -30.64 32.73
N ASP A 9 -3.65 -31.95 32.79
CA ASP A 9 -3.22 -32.64 34.01
C ASP A 9 -1.81 -32.21 34.41
N LEU A 10 -0.89 -32.10 33.43
CA LEU A 10 0.47 -31.58 33.63
C LEU A 10 0.45 -30.12 34.13
N ARG A 11 -0.40 -29.28 33.53
CA ARG A 11 -0.57 -27.89 33.96
C ARG A 11 -1.18 -27.79 35.36
N ALA A 12 -2.19 -28.60 35.67
CA ALA A 12 -2.78 -28.64 36.99
C ALA A 12 -1.79 -29.18 38.04
N TYR A 13 -0.92 -30.12 37.66
CA TYR A 13 0.13 -30.68 38.52
C TYR A 13 1.17 -29.61 38.86
N GLN A 14 1.66 -28.90 37.84
CA GLN A 14 2.56 -27.77 38.01
C GLN A 14 1.94 -26.67 38.88
N ALA A 15 0.66 -26.36 38.69
CA ALA A 15 -0.08 -25.38 39.48
C ALA A 15 -0.44 -25.85 40.91
N GLY A 16 -0.13 -27.10 41.28
CA GLY A 16 -0.44 -27.67 42.59
C GLY A 16 -1.94 -27.89 42.85
N ARG A 17 -2.76 -27.99 41.80
CA ARG A 17 -4.23 -28.09 41.91
C ARG A 17 -4.79 -29.52 41.86
N LEU A 18 -3.95 -30.55 41.69
CA LEU A 18 -4.40 -31.95 41.74
C LEU A 18 -4.60 -32.45 43.19
N SER A 19 -5.57 -33.35 43.36
CA SER A 19 -5.73 -34.15 44.57
C SER A 19 -4.55 -35.14 44.74
N GLY A 20 -4.26 -35.58 45.96
CA GLY A 20 -3.09 -36.42 46.26
C GLY A 20 -3.03 -37.73 45.47
N ALA A 21 -4.16 -38.42 45.29
CA ALA A 21 -4.21 -39.66 44.50
C ALA A 21 -3.90 -39.42 43.02
N ALA A 22 -4.38 -38.31 42.46
CA ALA A 22 -4.15 -37.97 41.07
C ALA A 22 -2.73 -37.45 40.84
N ARG A 23 -2.15 -36.76 41.83
CA ARG A 23 -0.73 -36.37 41.85
C ARG A 23 0.21 -37.58 41.79
N HIS A 24 -0.03 -38.60 42.61
CA HIS A 24 0.77 -39.83 42.59
C HIS A 24 0.67 -40.59 41.28
N ARG A 25 -0.50 -40.57 40.63
CA ARG A 25 -0.65 -41.15 39.29
C ARG A 25 0.20 -40.41 38.26
N VAL A 26 0.19 -39.08 38.29
CA VAL A 26 1.02 -38.25 37.42
C VAL A 26 2.50 -38.56 37.66
N GLU A 27 2.96 -38.56 38.91
CA GLU A 27 4.35 -38.88 39.28
C GLU A 27 4.79 -40.25 38.77
N ARG A 28 3.92 -41.27 38.84
CA ARG A 28 4.19 -42.59 38.25
C ARG A 28 4.37 -42.53 36.74
N LEU A 29 3.48 -41.85 36.03
CA LEU A 29 3.53 -41.76 34.56
C LEU A 29 4.75 -40.95 34.08
N LEU A 30 5.21 -39.96 34.85
CA LEU A 30 6.47 -39.26 34.58
C LEU A 30 7.72 -40.14 34.73
N LEU A 31 7.68 -41.13 35.61
CA LEU A 31 8.77 -42.09 35.79
C LEU A 31 8.76 -43.18 34.71
N GLU A 32 7.59 -43.51 34.17
CA GLU A 32 7.40 -44.55 33.17
C GLU A 32 7.75 -44.07 31.75
N ASP A 33 7.50 -42.79 31.42
CA ASP A 33 7.78 -42.23 30.10
C ASP A 33 8.61 -40.92 30.17
N PRO A 34 9.85 -40.91 29.63
CA PRO A 34 10.71 -39.72 29.63
C PRO A 34 10.13 -38.55 28.82
N PHE A 35 9.19 -38.79 27.89
CA PHE A 35 8.54 -37.73 27.13
C PHE A 35 7.71 -36.79 28.01
N TYR A 36 6.97 -37.32 28.99
CA TYR A 36 6.16 -36.50 29.88
C TYR A 36 7.01 -35.65 30.82
N ALA A 37 8.18 -36.17 31.22
CA ALA A 37 9.14 -35.41 32.01
C ALA A 37 9.73 -34.23 31.21
N ASP A 38 10.08 -34.44 29.94
CA ASP A 38 10.57 -33.38 29.04
C ASP A 38 9.48 -32.34 28.75
N ALA A 39 8.24 -32.78 28.51
CA ALA A 39 7.10 -31.88 28.34
C ALA A 39 6.83 -31.02 29.59
N LEU A 40 6.93 -31.59 30.79
CA LEU A 40 6.81 -30.83 32.04
C LEU A 40 7.94 -29.80 32.19
N ALA A 41 9.18 -30.20 31.91
CA ALA A 41 10.33 -29.31 31.96
C ALA A 41 10.22 -28.15 30.96
N GLY A 42 9.76 -28.42 29.73
CA GLY A 42 9.47 -27.39 28.74
C GLY A 42 8.37 -26.43 29.17
N LEU A 43 7.32 -26.94 29.81
CA LEU A 43 6.24 -26.13 30.36
C LEU A 43 6.72 -25.24 31.51
N GLU A 44 7.58 -25.75 32.38
CA GLU A 44 8.23 -24.98 33.44
C GLU A 44 9.14 -23.88 32.89
N ALA A 45 10.00 -24.21 31.91
CA ALA A 45 10.87 -23.24 31.26
C ALA A 45 10.06 -22.12 30.58
N MET A 46 8.95 -22.47 29.91
CA MET A 46 8.03 -21.51 29.34
C MET A 46 7.36 -20.65 30.41
N GLN A 47 6.92 -21.21 31.54
CA GLN A 47 6.32 -20.43 32.63
C GLN A 47 7.30 -19.41 33.22
N GLN A 48 8.56 -19.82 33.40
CA GLN A 48 9.65 -18.98 33.90
C GLN A 48 10.00 -17.85 32.93
N THR A 49 9.94 -18.11 31.61
CA THR A 49 10.16 -17.08 30.58
C THR A 49 8.90 -16.27 30.26
N ALA A 50 7.70 -16.81 30.48
CA ALA A 50 6.40 -16.20 30.23
C ALA A 50 5.94 -15.27 31.36
N THR A 51 6.75 -15.09 32.40
CA THR A 51 6.72 -13.91 33.28
C THR A 51 7.76 -12.87 32.86
N PRO A 52 7.86 -12.43 31.58
CA PRO A 52 8.66 -11.26 31.29
C PRO A 52 7.98 -10.09 32.00
N THR A 53 8.80 -9.27 32.65
CA THR A 53 8.30 -7.99 33.16
C THR A 53 7.71 -7.19 31.99
N SER A 54 6.69 -6.38 32.26
CA SER A 54 6.06 -5.50 31.25
C SER A 54 7.08 -4.69 30.46
N GLU A 55 8.18 -4.30 31.12
CA GLU A 55 9.35 -3.63 30.57
C GLU A 55 10.08 -4.47 29.51
N GLN A 56 10.34 -5.76 29.78
CA GLN A 56 10.99 -6.65 28.83
C GLN A 56 10.14 -6.85 27.58
N LEU A 57 8.81 -7.05 27.74
CA LEU A 57 7.89 -7.12 26.60
C LEU A 57 7.85 -5.81 25.81
N ALA A 58 7.83 -4.66 26.48
CA ALA A 58 7.86 -3.36 25.83
C ALA A 58 9.15 -3.17 25.01
N SER A 59 10.30 -3.56 25.58
CA SER A 59 11.60 -3.49 24.90
C SER A 59 11.67 -4.36 23.64
N LEU A 60 11.14 -5.59 23.69
CA LEU A 60 11.06 -6.51 22.56
C LEU A 60 10.15 -5.96 21.46
N ARG A 61 9.00 -5.42 21.85
CA ARG A 61 8.04 -4.81 20.93
C ARG A 61 8.64 -3.58 20.23
N SER A 62 9.36 -2.75 20.98
CA SER A 62 10.10 -1.60 20.45
C SER A 62 11.20 -2.03 19.49
N ALA A 63 12.01 -3.04 19.83
CA ALA A 63 13.04 -3.58 18.95
C ALA A 63 12.45 -4.13 17.64
N LEU A 64 11.33 -4.85 17.72
CA LEU A 64 10.61 -5.35 16.54
C LEU A 64 10.08 -4.22 15.67
N GLN A 65 9.40 -3.23 16.27
CA GLN A 65 8.93 -2.04 15.57
C GLN A 65 10.09 -1.33 14.87
N ASN A 66 11.22 -1.16 15.55
CA ASN A 66 12.38 -0.49 14.99
C ASN A 66 12.92 -1.25 13.76
N ARG A 67 12.96 -2.59 13.79
CA ARG A 67 13.34 -3.41 12.61
C ARG A 67 12.35 -3.28 11.45
N ILE A 68 11.05 -3.24 11.74
CA ILE A 68 9.99 -3.05 10.73
C ILE A 68 10.11 -1.64 10.11
N HIS A 69 10.32 -0.61 10.93
CA HIS A 69 10.48 0.76 10.45
C HIS A 69 11.81 0.97 9.70
N GLU A 70 12.92 0.41 10.17
CA GLU A 70 14.22 0.51 9.50
C GLU A 70 14.20 -0.18 8.12
N SER A 71 13.60 -1.38 8.04
CA SER A 71 13.42 -2.10 6.78
C SER A 71 12.44 -1.42 5.82
N ALA A 72 11.40 -0.77 6.35
CA ALA A 72 10.49 0.05 5.55
C ALA A 72 11.18 1.32 5.02
N THR A 73 12.02 1.99 5.81
CA THR A 73 12.56 3.31 5.47
C THR A 73 13.74 3.24 4.49
N LYS A 74 14.58 2.20 4.56
CA LYS A 74 15.79 2.11 3.70
C LYS A 74 15.49 1.91 2.20
N LYS A 75 14.26 1.53 1.83
CA LYS A 75 13.89 1.23 0.43
C LYS A 75 12.62 1.93 -0.06
N ARG A 76 11.86 2.57 0.82
CA ARG A 76 10.53 3.11 0.48
C ARG A 76 10.56 4.62 0.38
N LEU A 77 10.75 5.08 -0.86
CA LEU A 77 10.40 6.42 -1.35
C LEU A 77 11.53 7.45 -1.26
N TRP A 78 12.52 7.34 -2.16
CA TRP A 78 12.78 8.58 -2.89
C TRP A 78 11.57 8.75 -3.81
N PRO A 79 10.71 9.78 -3.61
CA PRO A 79 9.50 9.90 -4.41
C PRO A 79 9.94 10.05 -5.86
N LEU A 80 9.52 9.11 -6.72
CA LEU A 80 9.79 9.16 -8.16
C LEU A 80 9.36 10.51 -8.78
N TRP A 81 8.40 11.19 -8.14
CA TRP A 81 7.97 12.55 -8.45
C TRP A 81 9.07 13.62 -8.37
N ILE A 82 10.08 13.45 -7.50
CA ILE A 82 11.21 14.39 -7.43
C ILE A 82 12.05 14.27 -8.70
N ALA A 83 12.34 13.05 -9.15
CA ALA A 83 13.10 12.82 -10.38
C ALA A 83 12.35 13.33 -11.62
N THR A 84 11.02 13.14 -11.68
CA THR A 84 10.22 13.66 -12.80
C THR A 84 10.15 15.19 -12.80
N THR A 85 10.05 15.83 -11.64
CA THR A 85 10.01 17.29 -11.54
C THR A 85 11.33 17.90 -12.02
N THR A 86 12.46 17.36 -11.58
CA THR A 86 13.78 17.82 -12.03
C THR A 86 13.97 17.63 -13.53
N ALA A 87 13.61 16.46 -14.07
CA ALA A 87 13.73 16.18 -15.51
C ALA A 87 12.84 17.10 -16.37
N ALA A 88 11.61 17.36 -15.93
CA ALA A 88 10.69 18.26 -16.64
C ALA A 88 11.22 19.70 -16.69
N ILE A 89 11.73 20.22 -15.56
CA ILE A 89 12.34 21.57 -15.51
C ILE A 89 13.55 21.66 -16.45
N LEU A 90 14.42 20.65 -16.41
CA LEU A 90 15.62 20.62 -17.26
C LEU A 90 15.26 20.57 -18.75
N PHE A 91 14.26 19.77 -19.11
CA PHE A 91 13.77 19.68 -20.49
C PHE A 91 13.12 20.99 -20.96
N MET A 92 12.34 21.66 -20.11
CA MET A 92 11.72 22.94 -20.41
C MET A 92 12.79 24.02 -20.65
N LEU A 93 13.81 24.10 -19.79
CA LEU A 93 14.94 25.02 -19.99
C LEU A 93 15.69 24.73 -21.29
N ALA A 94 16.00 23.46 -21.56
CA ALA A 94 16.70 23.05 -22.77
C ALA A 94 15.92 23.44 -24.03
N MET A 95 14.60 23.22 -24.04
CA MET A 95 13.75 23.62 -25.16
C MET A 95 13.63 25.14 -25.32
N ALA A 96 13.53 25.89 -24.23
CA ALA A 96 13.50 27.35 -24.29
C ALA A 96 14.80 27.92 -24.89
N ILE A 97 15.95 27.41 -24.46
CA ILE A 97 17.26 27.82 -24.99
C ILE A 97 17.38 27.43 -26.47
N TYR A 98 16.99 26.21 -26.84
CA TYR A 98 17.01 25.76 -28.23
C TYR A 98 16.14 26.65 -29.11
N PHE A 99 14.94 27.02 -28.66
CA PHE A 99 14.04 27.87 -29.44
C PHE A 99 14.61 29.29 -29.61
N ILE A 100 15.26 29.86 -28.60
CA ILE A 100 15.87 31.19 -28.70
C ILE A 100 17.03 31.22 -29.71
N PHE A 101 17.86 30.18 -29.72
CA PHE A 101 19.03 30.12 -30.61
C PHE A 101 18.71 29.62 -32.02
N PHE A 102 17.71 28.75 -32.17
CA PHE A 102 17.45 28.02 -33.41
C PHE A 102 16.12 28.38 -34.08
N ALA A 103 15.23 29.16 -33.45
CA ALA A 103 14.04 29.66 -34.14
C ALA A 103 14.42 30.79 -35.11
N PRO A 104 14.23 30.62 -36.43
CA PRO A 104 14.40 31.71 -37.37
C PRO A 104 13.35 32.78 -37.07
N ASN A 105 13.81 34.02 -36.87
CA ASN A 105 12.98 35.16 -36.57
C ASN A 105 11.99 35.39 -37.73
N ARG A 106 10.76 34.89 -37.60
CA ARG A 106 9.70 35.15 -38.59
C ARG A 106 9.14 36.54 -38.29
N PRO A 107 9.35 37.55 -39.14
CA PRO A 107 8.71 38.84 -38.93
C PRO A 107 7.20 38.63 -38.97
N ASN A 108 6.51 39.01 -37.88
CA ASN A 108 5.06 39.08 -37.81
C ASN A 108 4.58 40.02 -38.93
N LYS A 109 4.16 39.45 -40.06
CA LYS A 109 3.37 40.20 -41.03
C LYS A 109 1.95 40.28 -40.47
N LEU A 110 1.68 41.33 -39.69
CA LEU A 110 0.31 41.76 -39.45
C LEU A 110 -0.36 41.92 -40.83
N LYS A 111 -1.35 41.08 -41.13
CA LYS A 111 -2.15 41.21 -42.34
C LYS A 111 -2.98 42.50 -42.21
N PRO A 112 -2.94 43.43 -43.17
CA PRO A 112 -3.83 44.57 -43.18
C PRO A 112 -5.26 44.08 -43.43
N VAL A 113 -6.20 44.52 -42.59
CA VAL A 113 -7.63 44.41 -42.84
C VAL A 113 -7.92 45.16 -44.14
N THR A 114 -8.35 44.46 -45.18
CA THR A 114 -8.76 45.06 -46.45
C THR A 114 -10.30 45.06 -46.51
N PRO A 115 -10.94 46.20 -46.80
CA PRO A 115 -12.40 46.35 -46.73
C PRO A 115 -13.11 45.52 -47.82
N SER A 116 -14.15 44.80 -47.38
CA SER A 116 -15.07 44.04 -48.22
C SER A 116 -15.73 44.96 -49.25
N LYS A 117 -15.49 44.72 -50.53
CA LYS A 117 -16.20 45.39 -51.62
C LYS A 117 -17.54 44.70 -51.80
N THR A 118 -18.61 45.39 -51.39
CA THR A 118 -19.99 45.12 -51.75
C THR A 118 -20.12 45.03 -53.27
N THR A 119 -20.42 43.84 -53.79
CA THR A 119 -20.98 43.68 -55.13
C THR A 119 -22.45 43.35 -54.99
N VAL A 120 -23.26 44.40 -55.18
CA VAL A 120 -24.68 44.33 -55.48
C VAL A 120 -24.82 43.58 -56.81
N GLN A 121 -25.39 42.37 -56.78
CA GLN A 121 -25.85 41.65 -57.97
C GLN A 121 -27.27 42.12 -58.28
N VAL A 122 -27.44 42.79 -59.44
CA VAL A 122 -28.72 43.27 -59.95
C VAL A 122 -28.98 42.63 -61.32
N MET A 123 -30.25 42.19 -61.49
CA MET A 123 -31.00 41.93 -62.73
C MET A 123 -30.86 40.52 -63.35
N SER A 124 -31.82 39.57 -63.20
CA SER A 124 -33.20 39.45 -63.78
C SER A 124 -33.19 38.84 -65.21
N PRO A 125 -34.30 38.36 -65.80
CA PRO A 125 -35.35 37.42 -65.36
C PRO A 125 -35.50 36.22 -66.35
N SER A 126 -36.17 35.12 -65.97
CA SER A 126 -36.95 34.30 -66.93
C SER A 126 -37.92 33.36 -66.21
N ASP A 127 -39.12 33.35 -66.75
CA ASP A 127 -40.34 32.64 -66.36
C ASP A 127 -40.19 31.13 -66.13
N HIS A 128 -40.90 30.56 -65.15
CA HIS A 128 -42.19 29.88 -65.39
C HIS A 128 -42.78 29.31 -64.08
N PHE A 129 -43.77 30.06 -63.57
CA PHE A 129 -45.05 29.62 -63.00
C PHE A 129 -45.27 28.14 -62.62
N HIS A 130 -45.52 27.85 -61.34
CA HIS A 130 -46.62 26.98 -60.87
C HIS A 130 -46.97 27.33 -59.40
N PRO A 131 -48.23 27.69 -59.08
CA PRO A 131 -48.65 28.10 -57.75
C PRO A 131 -48.99 26.89 -56.84
N CYS A 132 -48.62 26.96 -55.57
CA CYS A 132 -49.22 26.14 -54.52
C CYS A 132 -50.69 26.53 -54.35
N PHE A 133 -51.60 25.58 -54.55
CA PHE A 133 -52.96 25.64 -54.02
C PHE A 133 -53.16 24.47 -53.04
N SER A 134 -53.35 24.80 -51.78
CA SER A 134 -53.75 23.87 -50.71
C SER A 134 -54.91 24.51 -49.96
N VAL A 135 -56.14 24.21 -50.35
CA VAL A 135 -57.37 24.45 -49.57
C VAL A 135 -58.42 23.42 -50.03
N VAL A 136 -58.91 22.64 -49.06
CA VAL A 136 -60.23 21.94 -48.95
C VAL A 136 -60.83 21.30 -50.20
#